data_AF-K2F0A6-F1
#
_entry.id   AF-K2F0A6-F1
#
_cell.length_a   1.000
_cell.length_b   1.000
_cell.length_c   1.000
_cell.angle_alpha   90.00
_cell.angle_beta   90.00
_cell.angle_gamma   90.00
#
_symmetry.space_group_name_H-M   'P 1'
#
loop_
_entity.id
_entity.type
_entity.pdbx_description
1 polymer ?
#
loop_
_entity_poly.entity_id
_entity_poly.type
_entity_poly.pdbx_seq_one_letter_code
_entity_poly.pdbx_strand_id
1 'polypeptide(L)'
;TINLFDGFQGVDSNTLHLLTSMGANQKQIFRWVKWPASLPAFFSGLRIAAAYSILGAVVSEWMGADRGLGILLVRSTKSYLTDRVFATIGVITILSFFVVFAVEIVARISIPWHYYKLKKVL
;
A
#
# COMPACT_ATOMS: atom_id res chain seq x y z
N THR A 1 -6.31 -7.84 7.70
CA THR A 1 -5.41 -8.61 8.60
C THR A 1 -5.01 -9.97 8.02
N ILE A 2 -5.83 -10.61 7.18
CA ILE A 2 -5.52 -11.89 6.51
C ILE A 2 -4.27 -11.87 5.62
N ASN A 3 -4.01 -10.80 4.86
CA ASN A 3 -2.89 -10.75 3.90
C ASN A 3 -1.49 -10.93 4.51
N LEU A 4 -1.24 -10.40 5.71
CA LEU A 4 0.07 -10.57 6.38
C LEU A 4 0.22 -12.01 6.92
N PHE A 5 -0.88 -12.56 7.45
CA PHE A 5 -0.92 -13.91 7.99
C PHE A 5 -0.76 -14.97 6.90
N ASP A 6 -1.37 -14.77 5.74
CA ASP A 6 -1.17 -15.60 4.54
C ASP A 6 0.26 -15.51 3.99
N GLY A 7 0.87 -14.32 4.00
CA GLY A 7 2.29 -14.15 3.64
C GLY A 7 3.25 -14.86 4.59
N PHE A 8 2.88 -15.02 5.86
CA PHE A 8 3.63 -15.80 6.86
C PHE A 8 3.41 -17.31 6.72
N GLN A 9 2.20 -17.76 6.35
CA GLN A 9 1.88 -19.17 6.12
C GLN A 9 2.34 -19.67 4.73
N GLY A 10 2.50 -18.78 3.75
CA GLY A 10 2.99 -19.09 2.40
C GLY A 10 4.50 -19.37 2.32
N VAL A 11 5.23 -19.26 3.44
CA VAL A 11 6.61 -19.78 3.51
C VAL A 11 6.52 -21.30 3.56
N ASP A 12 6.72 -21.90 2.39
CA ASP A 12 6.68 -23.33 2.15
C ASP A 12 7.41 -24.08 3.28
N SER A 13 6.66 -24.88 4.07
CA SER A 13 7.20 -25.62 5.22
C SER A 13 8.44 -26.43 4.85
N ASN A 14 8.54 -26.86 3.59
CA ASN A 14 9.70 -27.56 3.06
C ASN A 14 11.00 -26.74 3.16
N THR A 15 10.93 -25.42 2.96
CA THR A 15 12.09 -24.50 3.08
C THR A 15 12.54 -24.37 4.54
N LEU A 16 11.59 -24.36 5.47
CA LEU A 16 11.88 -24.32 6.91
C LEU A 16 12.52 -25.63 7.39
N HIS A 17 12.01 -26.78 6.92
CA HIS A 17 12.55 -28.10 7.26
C HIS A 17 13.96 -28.32 6.69
N LEU A 18 14.25 -27.82 5.47
CA LEU A 18 15.58 -27.84 4.87
C LEU A 18 16.58 -27.01 5.69
N LEU A 19 16.24 -25.78 6.05
CA LEU A 19 17.12 -24.90 6.82
C LEU A 19 17.38 -25.42 8.23
N THR A 20 16.38 -26.03 8.85
CA THR A 20 16.53 -26.66 10.17
C THR A 20 17.46 -27.87 10.09
N SER A 21 17.37 -28.68 9.01
CA SER A 21 18.28 -29.81 8.76
C SER A 21 19.71 -29.38 8.45
N MET A 22 19.90 -28.18 7.89
CA MET A 22 21.22 -27.57 7.65
C MET A 22 21.82 -26.87 8.89
N GLY A 23 21.16 -26.95 10.05
CA GLY A 23 21.67 -26.37 11.31
C GLY A 23 21.43 -24.87 11.48
N ALA A 24 20.50 -24.26 10.73
CA ALA A 24 20.22 -22.83 10.85
C ALA A 24 19.55 -22.48 12.19
N ASN A 25 20.08 -21.46 12.87
CA ASN A 25 19.53 -20.97 14.13
C ASN A 25 18.22 -20.17 13.88
N GLN A 26 17.27 -20.18 14.83
CA GLN A 26 15.96 -19.50 14.67
C GLN A 26 16.07 -18.02 14.25
N LYS A 27 17.10 -17.31 14.75
CA LYS A 27 17.37 -15.92 14.39
C LYS A 27 17.81 -15.75 12.92
N GLN A 28 18.54 -16.73 12.38
CA GLN A 28 18.95 -16.74 10.96
C GLN A 28 17.74 -17.03 10.06
N ILE A 29 16.91 -18.00 10.43
CA ILE A 29 15.67 -18.32 9.70
C ILE A 29 14.73 -17.10 9.66
N PHE A 30 14.57 -16.40 10.79
CA PHE A 30 13.72 -15.21 10.84
C PHE A 30 14.23 -14.07 9.95
N ARG A 31 15.53 -13.74 10.04
CA ARG A 31 16.13 -12.61 9.32
C ARG A 31 16.25 -12.86 7.81
N TRP A 32 16.55 -14.10 7.40
CA TRP A 32 16.89 -14.42 6.01
C TRP A 32 15.74 -15.02 5.21
N VAL A 33 14.74 -15.61 5.86
CA VAL A 33 13.59 -16.23 5.18
C VAL A 33 12.30 -15.49 5.47
N LYS A 34 11.94 -15.33 6.75
CA LYS A 34 10.65 -14.72 7.10
C LYS A 34 10.61 -13.22 6.75
N TRP A 35 11.69 -12.49 6.99
CA TRP A 35 11.78 -11.06 6.68
C TRP A 35 11.56 -10.77 5.17
N PRO A 36 12.34 -11.33 4.22
CA PRO A 36 12.12 -11.10 2.79
C PRO A 36 10.82 -11.70 2.25
N ALA A 37 10.30 -12.79 2.85
CA ALA A 37 9.02 -13.37 2.44
C ALA A 37 7.81 -12.53 2.87
N SER A 38 7.89 -11.83 4.01
CA SER A 38 6.81 -10.98 4.53
C SER A 38 6.75 -9.58 3.89
N LEU A 39 7.86 -9.11 3.32
CA LEU A 39 7.97 -7.80 2.69
C LEU A 39 6.89 -7.56 1.59
N PRO A 40 6.65 -8.47 0.63
CA PRO A 40 5.56 -8.33 -0.35
C PRO A 40 4.17 -8.14 0.28
N ALA A 41 3.85 -8.92 1.33
CA ALA A 41 2.58 -8.82 2.02
C ALA A 41 2.45 -7.51 2.82
N PHE A 42 3.55 -7.04 3.42
CA PHE A 42 3.60 -5.74 4.08
C PHE A 42 3.33 -4.59 3.11
N PHE A 43 3.99 -4.57 1.95
CA PHE A 43 3.77 -3.54 0.93
C PHE A 43 2.37 -3.60 0.30
N SER A 44 1.77 -4.78 0.16
CA SER A 44 0.36 -4.93 -0.21
C SER A 44 -0.57 -4.26 0.81
N GLY A 45 -0.34 -4.49 2.11
CA GLY A 45 -1.06 -3.81 3.18
C GLY A 45 -0.84 -2.29 3.18
N LEU A 46 0.39 -1.85 2.94
CA LEU A 46 0.75 -0.43 2.85
C LEU A 46 0.03 0.27 1.67
N ARG A 47 -0.08 -0.38 0.52
CA ARG A 47 -0.83 0.14 -0.65
C ARG A 47 -2.30 0.36 -0.31
N ILE A 48 -2.93 -0.59 0.38
CA ILE A 48 -4.32 -0.46 0.81
C ILE A 48 -4.44 0.69 1.82
N ALA A 49 -3.57 0.74 2.83
CA ALA A 49 -3.55 1.82 3.82
C ALA A 49 -3.37 3.21 3.17
N ALA A 50 -2.50 3.32 2.15
CA ALA A 50 -2.29 4.55 1.41
C ALA A 50 -3.55 5.01 0.66
N ALA A 51 -4.28 4.09 0.03
CA ALA A 51 -5.56 4.40 -0.61
C ALA A 51 -6.60 4.89 0.42
N TYR A 52 -6.68 4.24 1.59
CA TYR A 52 -7.59 4.65 2.68
C TYR A 52 -7.16 5.98 3.34
N SER A 53 -5.87 6.31 3.34
CA SER A 53 -5.38 7.58 3.88
C SER A 53 -5.98 8.80 3.17
N ILE A 54 -6.24 8.70 1.87
CA ILE A 54 -6.84 9.78 1.10
C ILE A 54 -8.29 9.99 1.54
N LEU A 55 -9.07 8.91 1.69
CA LEU A 55 -10.42 8.96 2.23
C LEU A 55 -10.43 9.58 3.64
N GLY A 56 -9.49 9.18 4.49
CA GLY A 56 -9.32 9.75 5.82
C GLY A 56 -8.99 11.24 5.80
N ALA A 57 -8.13 11.69 4.87
CA ALA A 57 -7.78 13.09 4.70
C ALA A 57 -8.97 13.93 4.22
N VAL A 58 -9.77 13.42 3.28
CA VAL A 58 -10.97 14.13 2.80
C VAL A 58 -12.01 14.24 3.93
N VAL A 59 -12.23 13.17 4.70
CA VAL A 59 -13.15 13.18 5.84
C VAL A 59 -12.66 14.12 6.95
N SER A 60 -11.36 14.12 7.25
CA SER A 60 -10.80 15.02 8.27
C SER A 60 -10.87 16.48 7.86
N GLU A 61 -10.67 16.79 6.56
CA GLU A 61 -10.90 18.13 6.03
C GLU A 61 -12.35 18.58 6.25
N TRP A 62 -13.34 17.71 5.99
CA TRP A 62 -14.76 18.07 6.16
C TRP A 62 -15.16 18.40 7.61
N MET A 63 -14.52 17.77 8.59
CA MET A 63 -14.93 17.85 9.99
C MET A 63 -14.47 19.10 10.73
N GLY A 64 -13.50 19.86 10.21
CA GLY A 64 -13.00 21.03 10.95
C GLY A 64 -11.92 21.86 10.29
N ALA A 65 -11.57 21.61 9.02
CA ALA A 65 -10.67 22.52 8.33
C ALA A 65 -11.44 23.72 7.75
N ASP A 66 -10.83 24.91 7.78
CA ASP A 66 -11.40 26.10 7.14
C ASP A 66 -11.12 26.16 5.64
N ARG A 67 -10.08 25.42 5.21
CA ARG A 67 -9.56 25.34 3.83
C ARG A 67 -9.14 23.91 3.54
N GLY A 68 -9.44 23.43 2.34
CA GLY A 68 -9.10 22.08 1.89
C GLY A 68 -9.82 21.76 0.57
N LEU A 69 -9.31 20.78 -0.17
CA LEU A 69 -9.92 20.35 -1.43
C LEU A 69 -11.28 19.68 -1.18
N GLY A 70 -11.41 18.91 -0.10
CA GLY A 70 -12.66 18.30 0.32
C GLY A 70 -13.73 19.32 0.69
N ILE A 71 -13.37 20.38 1.42
CA ILE A 71 -14.32 21.46 1.78
C ILE A 71 -14.68 22.28 0.56
N LEU A 72 -13.73 22.56 -0.32
CA LEU A 72 -13.96 23.30 -1.56
C LEU A 72 -14.93 22.55 -2.48
N LEU A 73 -14.85 21.22 -2.53
CA LEU A 73 -15.82 20.35 -3.19
C LEU A 73 -17.22 20.55 -2.60
N VAL A 74 -17.38 20.39 -1.28
CA VAL A 74 -18.68 20.52 -0.60
C VAL A 74 -19.28 21.93 -0.78
N ARG A 75 -18.47 22.98 -0.65
CA ARG A 75 -18.91 24.37 -0.86
C ARG A 75 -19.33 24.63 -2.31
N SER A 76 -18.60 24.09 -3.28
CA SER A 76 -18.93 24.22 -4.71
C SER A 76 -20.20 23.48 -5.07
N THR A 77 -20.42 22.29 -4.49
CA THR A 77 -21.67 21.53 -4.64
C THR A 77 -22.85 22.29 -4.06
N LYS A 78 -22.70 22.90 -2.88
CA LYS A 78 -23.75 23.75 -2.28
C LYS A 78 -24.04 25.03 -3.08
N SER A 79 -23.06 25.54 -3.82
CA SER A 79 -23.21 26.74 -4.65
C SER A 79 -23.71 26.44 -6.07
N TYR A 80 -24.01 25.17 -6.40
CA TYR A 80 -24.38 24.71 -7.74
C TYR A 80 -23.37 25.10 -8.85
N LEU A 81 -22.11 25.35 -8.47
CA LEU A 81 -21.02 25.67 -9.41
C LEU A 81 -20.39 24.37 -9.91
N THR A 82 -21.10 23.69 -10.82
CA THR A 82 -20.71 22.37 -11.32
C THR A 82 -19.32 22.37 -11.97
N ASP A 83 -18.95 23.47 -12.65
CA ASP A 83 -17.62 23.65 -13.25
C ASP A 83 -16.49 23.51 -12.21
N ARG A 84 -16.67 24.10 -11.02
CA ARG A 84 -15.70 24.02 -9.92
C ARG A 84 -15.70 22.65 -9.26
N VAL A 85 -16.85 21.98 -9.19
CA VAL A 85 -16.95 20.61 -8.66
C VAL A 85 -16.10 19.66 -9.52
N PHE A 86 -16.24 19.70 -10.85
CA PHE A 86 -15.44 18.87 -11.74
C PHE A 86 -13.95 19.17 -11.66
N ALA A 87 -13.56 20.45 -11.64
CA ALA A 87 -12.15 20.83 -11.47
C ALA A 87 -11.56 20.26 -10.17
N THR A 88 -12.32 20.33 -9.07
CA THR A 88 -11.87 19.84 -7.75
C THR A 88 -11.74 18.33 -7.71
N ILE A 89 -12.71 17.60 -8.27
CA ILE A 89 -12.65 16.13 -8.38
C ILE A 89 -11.45 15.70 -9.22
N GLY A 90 -11.16 16.41 -10.32
CA GLY A 90 -9.99 16.14 -11.15
C GLY A 90 -8.69 16.26 -10.37
N VAL A 91 -8.53 17.36 -9.60
CA VAL A 91 -7.35 17.59 -8.75
C VAL A 91 -7.21 16.50 -7.68
N ILE A 92 -8.30 16.15 -6.98
CA ILE A 92 -8.29 15.10 -5.95
C ILE A 92 -7.91 13.74 -6.57
N THR A 93 -8.43 13.43 -7.77
CA THR A 93 -8.13 12.18 -8.47
C THR A 93 -6.65 12.10 -8.82
N ILE A 94 -6.09 13.16 -9.41
CA ILE A 94 -4.66 13.24 -9.76
C ILE A 94 -3.79 13.07 -8.50
N LEU A 95 -4.13 13.75 -7.41
CA LEU A 95 -3.43 13.63 -6.13
C LEU A 95 -3.50 12.20 -5.58
N SER A 96 -4.67 11.55 -5.70
CA SER A 96 -4.88 10.18 -5.25
C SER A 96 -3.98 9.20 -6.01
N PHE A 97 -3.94 9.33 -7.35
CA PHE A 97 -3.04 8.56 -8.19
C PHE A 97 -1.58 8.81 -7.80
N PHE A 98 -1.20 10.06 -7.56
CA PHE A 98 0.17 10.41 -7.19
C PHE A 98 0.62 9.73 -5.89
N VAL A 99 -0.22 9.75 -4.85
CA VAL A 99 0.09 9.10 -3.55
C VAL A 99 0.20 7.59 -3.70
N VAL A 100 -0.74 6.94 -4.38
CA VAL A 100 -0.70 5.48 -4.59
C VAL A 100 0.51 5.10 -5.44
N PHE A 101 0.80 5.87 -6.48
CA PHE A 101 1.94 5.66 -7.36
C PHE A 101 3.28 5.83 -6.63
N ALA A 102 3.41 6.82 -5.74
CA ALA A 102 4.59 6.99 -4.90
C ALA A 102 4.83 5.76 -4.01
N VAL A 103 3.77 5.21 -3.39
CA VAL A 103 3.87 3.99 -2.58
C VAL A 103 4.29 2.79 -3.43
N GLU A 104 3.79 2.68 -4.65
CA GLU A 104 4.15 1.61 -5.59
C GLU A 104 5.60 1.69 -6.06
N ILE A 105 6.13 2.91 -6.28
CA ILE A 105 7.56 3.13 -6.55
C ILE A 105 8.42 2.67 -5.36
N VAL A 106 8.07 3.10 -4.15
CA VAL A 106 8.80 2.72 -2.93
C VAL A 106 8.77 1.21 -2.72
N ALA A 107 7.64 0.57 -2.98
CA ALA A 107 7.52 -0.88 -2.94
C ALA A 107 8.43 -1.56 -3.97
N ARG A 108 8.48 -1.03 -5.20
CA ARG A 108 9.29 -1.58 -6.30
C ARG A 108 10.79 -1.47 -6.04
N ILE A 109 11.24 -0.38 -5.44
CA ILE A 109 12.65 -0.18 -5.03
C ILE A 109 13.01 -1.12 -3.88
N SER A 110 12.10 -1.33 -2.93
CA SER A 110 12.36 -2.13 -1.72
C SER A 110 12.30 -3.64 -1.97
N ILE A 111 11.57 -4.10 -3.00
CA ILE A 111 11.38 -5.52 -3.33
C ILE A 111 11.77 -5.84 -4.79
N PRO A 112 13.03 -5.65 -5.19
CA PRO A 112 13.46 -5.93 -6.56
C PRO A 112 13.38 -7.43 -6.92
N TRP A 113 13.52 -8.32 -5.95
CA TRP A 113 13.53 -9.78 -6.17
C TRP A 113 12.17 -10.38 -6.53
N HIS A 114 11.06 -9.74 -6.13
CA HIS A 114 9.71 -10.24 -6.43
C HIS A 114 9.31 -9.92 -7.88
N TYR A 115 9.73 -8.76 -8.40
CA TYR A 115 9.50 -8.38 -9.80
C TYR A 115 10.24 -9.29 -10.80
N TYR A 116 11.32 -9.97 -10.38
CA TYR A 116 12.06 -10.90 -11.23
C TYR A 116 11.33 -12.25 -11.43
N LYS A 117 10.51 -12.68 -10.46
CA LYS A 117 9.77 -13.96 -10.54
C LYS A 117 8.58 -13.89 -11.51
N LEU A 118 7.89 -12.75 -11.58
CA LEU A 118 6.76 -12.53 -12.51
C LEU A 118 7.19 -12.50 -13.98
N LYS A 119 8.40 -12.01 -14.28
CA LYS A 119 8.92 -11.95 -15.65
C LYS A 119 9.43 -13.29 -16.19
N LYS A 120 9.51 -14.33 -15.35
CA LYS A 120 9.99 -15.68 -15.72
C LYS A 120 8.84 -16.67 -15.93
N VAL A 121 7.61 -16.28 -15.58
CA VAL A 121 6.38 -17.09 -15.73
C VAL A 121 5.56 -16.64 -16.96
N LEU A 122 5.87 -15.47 -17.52
CA LEU A 122 5.45 -15.03 -18.87
C LEU A 122 6.56 -15.33 -19.87
#